data_AF-A0A6S7B1F0-F1
#
_entry.id   AF-A0A6S7B1F0-F1
#
_cell.length_a   1.000
_cell.length_b   1.000
_cell.length_c   1.000
_cell.angle_alpha   90.00
_cell.angle_beta   90.00
_cell.angle_gamma   90.00
#
_symmetry.space_group_name_H-M   'P 1'
#
loop_
_entity.id
_entity.type
_entity.pdbx_description
1 polymer ?
#
loop_
_entity_poly.entity_id
_entity_poly.type
_entity_poly.pdbx_seq_one_letter_code
_entity_poly.pdbx_strand_id
1 'polypeptide(L)' 'MTNTTPTQAAPAKCPYCTQAITTPHTMKIIDRAYDHVMRKQYVRTRAMDFCSSKCGGNYQMGCEG' A
#
# COMPACT_ATOMS: atom_id res chain seq x y z
N MET A 1 -15.13 -29.33 10.32
CA MET A 1 -14.86 -28.21 11.26
C MET A 1 -13.92 -27.25 10.56
N THR A 2 -14.44 -26.21 9.91
CA THR A 2 -13.62 -25.22 9.16
C THR A 2 -13.14 -24.14 10.13
N ASN A 3 -11.92 -24.31 10.64
CA ASN A 3 -11.23 -23.28 11.42
C ASN A 3 -10.75 -22.19 10.47
N THR A 4 -11.60 -21.18 10.23
CA THR A 4 -11.19 -19.91 9.64
C THR A 4 -10.78 -19.00 10.78
N THR A 5 -9.49 -19.00 11.12
CA THR A 5 -8.88 -17.97 11.94
C THR A 5 -9.15 -16.63 11.25
N PRO A 6 -9.79 -15.62 11.86
CA PRO A 6 -9.69 -14.28 11.33
C PRO A 6 -8.22 -13.92 11.48
N THR A 7 -7.50 -13.82 10.36
CA THR A 7 -6.20 -13.13 10.34
C THR A 7 -6.51 -11.74 10.87
N GLN A 8 -6.28 -11.53 12.17
CA GLN A 8 -6.29 -10.23 12.80
C GLN A 8 -5.17 -9.47 12.10
N ALA A 9 -5.52 -8.83 10.99
CA ALA A 9 -4.63 -7.92 10.29
C ALA A 9 -4.20 -6.92 11.36
N ALA A 10 -2.90 -6.91 11.69
CA ALA A 10 -2.33 -5.88 12.53
C ALA A 10 -2.89 -4.53 12.05
N PRO A 11 -3.28 -3.60 12.94
CA PRO A 11 -3.92 -2.36 12.54
C PRO A 11 -3.08 -1.73 11.44
N ALA A 12 -3.63 -1.71 10.23
CA ALA A 12 -2.88 -1.33 9.05
C ALA A 12 -2.40 0.10 9.29
N LYS A 13 -1.09 0.33 9.20
CA LYS A 13 -0.55 1.68 9.36
C LYS A 13 -0.58 2.37 8.01
N CYS A 14 -0.99 3.63 7.99
CA CYS A 14 -0.98 4.43 6.78
C CYS A 14 0.47 4.54 6.27
N PRO A 15 0.77 4.12 5.03
CA PRO A 15 2.12 4.16 4.48
C PRO A 15 2.71 5.57 4.44
N TYR A 16 1.84 6.58 4.34
CA TYR A 16 2.22 7.98 4.21
C TYR A 16 2.43 8.67 5.56
N CYS A 17 1.42 8.66 6.44
CA CYS A 17 1.47 9.39 7.71
C CYS A 17 1.76 8.51 8.93
N THR A 18 1.94 7.20 8.76
CA THR A 18 2.23 6.18 9.80
C THR A 18 1.18 5.98 10.89
N GLN A 19 0.09 6.76 10.87
CA GLN A 19 -1.05 6.62 11.78
C GLN A 19 -1.80 5.30 11.54
N ALA A 20 -2.51 4.83 12.56
CA ALA A 20 -3.38 3.68 12.42
C ALA A 20 -4.53 3.98 11.44
N ILE A 21 -4.84 3.03 10.57
CA ILE A 21 -5.96 3.09 9.65
C ILE A 21 -7.20 2.60 10.40
N THR A 22 -8.05 3.53 10.82
CA THR A 22 -9.36 3.21 11.42
C THR A 22 -10.37 2.81 10.34
N THR A 23 -10.33 3.51 9.20
CA THR A 23 -11.13 3.22 8.01
C THR A 23 -10.19 3.09 6.81
N PRO A 24 -10.06 1.89 6.22
CA PRO A 24 -9.17 1.69 5.08
C PRO A 24 -9.71 2.35 3.83
N HIS A 25 -8.90 3.22 3.23
CA HIS A 25 -9.10 3.75 1.90
C HIS A 25 -8.11 3.09 0.94
N THR A 26 -8.57 2.05 0.23
CA THR A 26 -7.76 1.35 -0.77
C THR A 26 -7.57 2.21 -2.01
N MET A 27 -6.31 2.47 -2.37
CA MET A 27 -5.94 3.15 -3.62
C MET A 27 -4.99 2.29 -4.45
N LYS A 28 -5.05 2.48 -5.77
CA LYS A 28 -4.09 1.90 -6.71
C LYS A 28 -2.89 2.84 -6.80
N ILE A 29 -1.75 2.37 -6.32
CA ILE A 29 -0.49 3.10 -6.37
C ILE A 29 0.36 2.53 -7.49
N ILE A 30 0.92 3.42 -8.30
CA ILE A 30 1.87 3.11 -9.35
C ILE A 30 3.26 3.47 -8.82
N ASP A 31 4.11 2.47 -8.58
CA ASP A 31 5.48 2.65 -8.09
C ASP A 31 6.51 2.01 -9.02
N ARG A 32 7.73 2.55 -9.01
CA ARG A 32 8.88 1.93 -9.66
C ARG A 32 9.49 0.90 -8.72
N ALA A 33 9.44 -0.36 -9.11
CA ALA A 33 10.11 -1.45 -8.43
C ALA A 33 11.37 -1.84 -9.19
N TYR A 34 12.29 -2.50 -8.49
CA TYR A 34 13.48 -3.10 -9.09
C TYR A 34 13.32 -4.61 -9.08
N ASP A 35 13.42 -5.22 -10.26
CA ASP A 35 13.51 -6.67 -10.39
C ASP A 35 14.96 -7.10 -10.19
N HIS A 36 15.25 -7.82 -9.11
CA HIS A 36 16.60 -8.28 -8.80
C HIS A 36 17.06 -9.46 -9.66
N VAL A 37 16.12 -10.21 -10.25
CA VAL A 37 16.43 -11.36 -11.11
C VAL A 37 16.81 -10.87 -12.51
N MET A 38 16.00 -9.97 -13.08
CA MET A 38 16.25 -9.36 -14.39
C MET A 38 17.17 -8.14 -14.32
N ARG A 39 17.48 -7.65 -13.11
CA ARG A 39 18.28 -6.44 -12.83
C ARG A 39 17.76 -5.19 -13.53
N LYS A 40 16.43 -5.03 -13.59
CA LYS A 40 15.75 -3.96 -14.33
C LYS A 40 14.73 -3.24 -13.46
N GLN A 41 14.60 -1.94 -13.67
CA GLN A 41 13.48 -1.17 -13.13
C GLN A 41 12.23 -1.43 -13.95
N TYR A 42 11.09 -1.58 -13.27
CA TYR A 42 9.79 -1.70 -13.91
C TYR A 42 8.75 -0.93 -13.12
N VAL A 43 7.73 -0.46 -13.83
CA VAL A 43 6.57 0.17 -13.20
C VAL A 43 5.59 -0.93 -12.82
N ARG A 44 5.13 -0.92 -11.58
CA ARG A 44 4.08 -1.82 -11.11
C ARG A 44 2.92 -1.02 -10.53
N THR A 45 1.75 -1.63 -10.55
CA THR A 45 0.57 -1.12 -9.86
C THR A 45 0.23 -2.06 -8.71
N ARG A 46 0.09 -1.52 -7.50
CA ARG A 46 -0.33 -2.28 -6.31
C ARG A 46 -1.49 -1.59 -5.61
N ALA A 47 -2.42 -2.37 -5.07
CA ALA A 47 -3.44 -1.87 -4.17
C ALA A 47 -2.82 -1.67 -2.78
N MET A 48 -3.06 -0.52 -2.17
CA MET A 48 -2.52 -0.17 -0.86
C MET A 48 -3.56 0.61 -0.06
N ASP A 49 -3.66 0.32 1.23
CA ASP A 49 -4.61 0.97 2.12
C ASP A 49 -4.01 2.20 2.78
N PHE A 50 -4.79 3.27 2.82
CA PHE A 50 -4.43 4.54 3.46
C PHE A 50 -5.49 4.94 4.48
N CYS A 51 -5.14 5.85 5.39
CA CYS A 51 -6.12 6.44 6.32
C CYS A 51 -7.03 7.48 5.64
N SER A 52 -6.67 7.96 4.44
CA SER A 52 -7.47 8.89 3.64
C SER A 52 -7.04 8.88 2.18
N SER A 53 -7.94 9.29 1.28
CA SER A 53 -7.61 9.49 -0.14
C SER A 53 -6.52 10.56 -0.35
N LYS A 54 -6.45 11.56 0.53
CA LYS A 54 -5.40 12.60 0.48
C LYS A 54 -4.01 12.01 0.76
N CYS A 55 -3.91 11.11 1.74
CA CYS A 55 -2.65 10.39 2.00
C CYS A 55 -2.24 9.51 0.83
N GLY A 56 -3.18 8.78 0.21
CA GLY A 56 -2.88 7.96 -0.97
C GLY A 56 -2.46 8.79 -2.18
N GLY A 57 -3.09 9.94 -2.42
CA GLY A 57 -2.69 10.89 -3.47
C GLY A 57 -1.29 11.45 -3.24
N ASN A 58 -1.00 11.95 -2.02
CA ASN A 58 0.33 12.45 -1.69
C ASN A 58 1.41 11.35 -1.78
N TYR A 59 1.06 10.11 -1.42
CA TYR A 59 1.95 8.97 -1.57
C TYR A 59 2.27 8.68 -3.05
N GLN A 60 1.27 8.68 -3.94
CA GLN A 60 1.47 8.52 -5.39
C GLN A 60 2.41 9.58 -5.95
N MET A 61 2.18 10.86 -5.61
CA MET A 61 3.05 11.96 -6.06
C MET A 61 4.51 11.77 -5.60
N GLY A 62 4.72 11.18 -4.43
CA GLY A 62 6.06 10.85 -3.92
C GLY A 62 6.70 9.63 -4.58
N CYS A 63 5.92 8.73 -5.19
CA CYS A 63 6.43 7.60 -5.97
C CYS A 63 6.84 7.99 -7.41
N GLU A 64 6.41 9.16 -7.88
CA GLU A 64 6.70 9.68 -9.23
C GLU A 64 7.90 10.63 -9.30
N GLY A 65 8.46 11.02 -8.15
CA GLY A 65 9.69 11.82 -8.03
C GLY A 65 10.96 10.99 -8.13
#